data_AF-A0A2E7NAS6-F1
#
_entry.id   AF-A0A2E7NAS6-F1
#
_cell.length_a   1.000
_cell.length_b   1.000
_cell.length_c   1.000
_cell.angle_alpha   90.00
_cell.angle_beta   90.00
_cell.angle_gamma   90.00
#
_symmetry.space_group_name_H-M   'P 1'
#
loop_
_entity.id
_entity.type
_entity.pdbx_description
1 polymer ?
#
loop_
_entity_poly.entity_id
_entity_poly.type
_entity_poly.pdbx_seq_one_letter_code
_entity_poly.pdbx_strand_id
1 'polypeptide(L)'
;MQVTEVYSKKIDSAIKAIHLIGCNVNDIVDKYDKENFPNGGPLKSTCFLEVINKKLSYEIYEYVEKICSLAHHRDSRKAYEYGIDLILGWLIEDAVLIFLEDSGKKAILSGQDRYRKFLSARKISTQPDICIQLSSGNRMLEVFSDWKGTWRNQNHADLRDNKYNKLKEKKAILLGIAPLSGEGFLIDISQDDKSFVENFIPAYRKMGFTHNAIRSELRSLDLVMNDLLSI
;
A
#
# COMPACT_ATOMS: atom_id res chain seq x y z
N MET A 1 -1.70 -15.94 -18.85
CA MET A 1 -2.75 -16.20 -17.86
C MET A 1 -3.49 -14.90 -17.59
N GLN A 2 -4.82 -14.89 -17.76
CA GLN A 2 -5.62 -13.71 -17.39
C GLN A 2 -5.83 -13.68 -15.87
N VAL A 3 -5.76 -12.49 -15.28
CA VAL A 3 -6.14 -12.30 -13.89
C VAL A 3 -7.66 -12.46 -13.72
N THR A 4 -8.12 -12.77 -12.51
CA THR A 4 -9.54 -12.91 -12.22
C THR A 4 -10.26 -11.55 -12.34
N GLU A 5 -11.58 -11.57 -12.53
CA GLU A 5 -12.37 -10.32 -12.60
C GLU A 5 -12.21 -9.45 -11.35
N VAL A 6 -12.13 -10.08 -10.17
CA VAL A 6 -11.90 -9.39 -8.89
C VAL A 6 -10.57 -8.64 -8.93
N TYR A 7 -9.50 -9.26 -9.42
CA TYR A 7 -8.19 -8.62 -9.52
C TYR A 7 -8.12 -7.60 -10.66
N SER A 8 -8.82 -7.84 -11.77
CA SER A 8 -8.98 -6.83 -12.83
C SER A 8 -9.56 -5.52 -12.27
N LYS A 9 -10.64 -5.61 -11.48
CA LYS A 9 -11.26 -4.44 -10.83
C LYS A 9 -10.32 -3.75 -9.85
N LYS A 10 -9.56 -4.52 -9.05
CA LYS A 10 -8.54 -3.95 -8.15
C LYS A 10 -7.46 -3.19 -8.93
N ILE A 11 -6.92 -3.79 -10.00
CA ILE A 11 -5.89 -3.18 -10.85
C ILE A 11 -6.41 -1.86 -11.45
N ASP A 12 -7.62 -1.87 -12.02
CA ASP A 12 -8.26 -0.66 -12.56
C ASP A 12 -8.39 0.44 -11.50
N SER A 13 -8.82 0.07 -10.30
CA SER A 13 -8.98 1.01 -9.20
C SER A 13 -7.65 1.59 -8.72
N ALA A 14 -6.59 0.79 -8.69
CA ALA A 14 -5.24 1.24 -8.35
C ALA A 14 -4.72 2.26 -9.37
N ILE A 15 -4.86 1.96 -10.67
CA ILE A 15 -4.45 2.88 -11.75
C ILE A 15 -5.24 4.19 -11.66
N LYS A 16 -6.55 4.12 -11.39
CA LYS A 16 -7.39 5.30 -11.16
C LYS A 16 -6.91 6.12 -9.95
N ALA A 17 -6.57 5.48 -8.83
CA ALA A 17 -6.05 6.17 -7.64
C ALA A 17 -4.70 6.86 -7.92
N ILE A 18 -3.79 6.17 -8.62
CA ILE A 18 -2.51 6.74 -9.06
C ILE A 18 -2.74 7.98 -9.94
N HIS A 19 -3.71 7.93 -10.85
CA HIS A 19 -4.08 9.07 -11.67
C HIS A 19 -4.65 10.23 -10.84
N LEU A 20 -5.51 9.95 -9.84
CA LEU A 20 -6.04 10.97 -8.93
C LEU A 20 -4.96 11.61 -8.05
N ILE A 21 -3.88 10.89 -7.74
CA ILE A 21 -2.68 11.41 -7.06
C ILE A 21 -1.86 12.32 -8.00
N GLY A 22 -2.17 12.34 -9.30
CA GLY A 22 -1.48 13.16 -10.31
C GLY A 22 -0.35 12.45 -11.04
N CYS A 23 -0.25 11.12 -10.92
CA CYS A 23 0.80 10.33 -11.55
C CYS A 23 0.29 9.50 -12.74
N ASN A 24 1.21 9.15 -13.65
CA ASN A 24 0.98 8.13 -14.66
C ASN A 24 1.64 6.81 -14.21
N VAL A 25 0.88 5.72 -14.21
CA VAL A 25 1.39 4.41 -13.75
C VAL A 25 2.56 3.91 -14.61
N ASN A 26 2.59 4.21 -15.91
CA ASN A 26 3.69 3.78 -16.78
C ASN A 26 5.00 4.49 -16.40
N ASP A 27 4.96 5.79 -16.11
CA ASP A 27 6.14 6.55 -15.68
C ASP A 27 6.71 6.01 -14.36
N ILE A 28 5.84 5.52 -13.46
CA ILE A 28 6.26 4.84 -12.23
C ILE A 28 6.97 3.52 -12.55
N VAL A 29 6.38 2.72 -13.46
CA VAL A 29 6.91 1.41 -13.84
C VAL A 29 8.26 1.52 -14.56
N ASP A 30 8.44 2.56 -15.37
CA ASP A 30 9.67 2.82 -16.14
C ASP A 30 10.89 3.05 -15.23
N LYS A 31 10.69 3.47 -13.98
CA LYS A 31 11.78 3.55 -12.97
C LYS A 31 12.48 2.21 -12.73
N TYR A 32 11.82 1.10 -13.06
CA TYR A 32 12.29 -0.25 -12.81
C TYR A 32 12.77 -0.97 -14.09
N ASP A 33 13.01 -0.23 -15.18
CA ASP A 33 13.43 -0.76 -16.49
C ASP A 33 14.75 -1.55 -16.49
N LYS A 34 15.58 -1.35 -15.47
CA LYS A 34 16.92 -1.97 -15.32
C LYS A 34 17.06 -2.79 -14.05
N GLU A 35 15.98 -2.99 -13.32
CA GLU A 35 16.02 -3.71 -12.04
C GLU A 35 15.33 -5.07 -12.14
N ASN A 36 16.08 -6.14 -11.86
CA ASN A 36 15.51 -7.47 -11.70
C ASN A 36 15.06 -7.72 -10.27
N PHE A 37 14.07 -8.58 -10.10
CA PHE A 37 13.83 -9.17 -8.79
C PHE A 37 15.04 -10.04 -8.35
N PRO A 38 15.26 -10.22 -7.03
CA PRO A 38 16.38 -11.01 -6.52
C PRO A 38 16.40 -12.46 -7.02
N ASN A 39 17.58 -13.08 -6.93
CA ASN A 39 17.81 -14.50 -7.21
C ASN A 39 17.48 -14.90 -8.65
N GLY A 40 17.86 -14.07 -9.63
CA GLY A 40 17.57 -14.32 -11.05
C GLY A 40 16.08 -14.21 -11.38
N GLY A 41 15.33 -13.41 -10.60
CA GLY A 41 13.95 -13.11 -10.90
C GLY A 41 13.80 -12.23 -12.15
N PRO A 42 12.58 -12.11 -12.68
CA PRO A 42 12.33 -11.35 -13.89
C PRO A 42 12.58 -9.85 -13.68
N LEU A 43 12.64 -9.12 -14.80
CA LEU A 43 12.69 -7.67 -14.78
C LEU A 43 11.42 -7.12 -14.10
N LYS A 44 11.61 -6.24 -13.11
CA LYS A 44 10.50 -5.68 -12.33
C LYS A 44 9.52 -4.90 -13.20
N SER A 45 10.02 -4.06 -14.10
CA SER A 45 9.16 -3.33 -15.03
C SER A 45 8.29 -4.27 -15.86
N THR A 46 8.84 -5.37 -16.39
CA THR A 46 8.06 -6.38 -17.11
C THR A 46 6.97 -6.99 -16.23
N CYS A 47 7.31 -7.40 -15.01
CA CYS A 47 6.34 -7.94 -14.06
C CYS A 47 5.22 -6.92 -13.74
N PHE A 48 5.57 -5.67 -13.45
CA PHE A 48 4.62 -4.62 -13.13
C PHE A 48 3.73 -4.29 -14.34
N LEU A 49 4.31 -4.18 -15.54
CA LEU A 49 3.57 -4.00 -16.80
C LEU A 49 2.56 -5.13 -17.03
N GLU A 50 2.96 -6.38 -16.83
CA GLU A 50 2.05 -7.53 -16.99
C GLU A 50 0.90 -7.52 -15.96
N VAL A 51 1.17 -7.10 -14.72
CA VAL A 51 0.15 -6.90 -13.69
C VAL A 51 -0.83 -5.80 -14.09
N ILE A 52 -0.37 -4.61 -14.46
CA ILE A 52 -1.26 -3.50 -14.85
C ILE A 52 -2.05 -3.82 -16.13
N ASN A 53 -1.46 -4.60 -17.03
CA ASN A 53 -2.11 -5.09 -18.25
C ASN A 53 -3.00 -6.33 -18.01
N LYS A 54 -3.13 -6.77 -16.75
CA LYS A 54 -4.04 -7.85 -16.32
C LYS A 54 -3.75 -9.19 -16.99
N LYS A 55 -2.52 -9.37 -17.48
CA LYS A 55 -2.11 -10.52 -18.28
C LYS A 55 -0.70 -10.93 -17.89
N LEU A 56 -0.61 -11.95 -17.05
CA LEU A 56 0.66 -12.53 -16.62
C LEU A 56 1.11 -13.59 -17.63
N SER A 57 2.36 -13.54 -18.06
CA SER A 57 3.04 -14.66 -18.69
C SER A 57 3.16 -15.83 -17.70
N TYR A 58 3.45 -17.02 -18.22
CA TYR A 58 3.63 -18.20 -17.38
C TYR A 58 4.82 -18.03 -16.43
N GLU A 59 5.92 -17.46 -16.92
CA GLU A 59 7.14 -17.21 -16.14
C GLU A 59 6.90 -16.27 -14.96
N ILE A 60 6.25 -15.10 -15.20
CA ILE A 60 5.92 -14.16 -14.12
C ILE A 60 4.96 -14.81 -13.13
N TYR A 61 3.93 -15.51 -13.61
CA TYR A 61 2.98 -16.22 -12.74
C TYR A 61 3.68 -17.21 -11.81
N GLU A 62 4.53 -18.10 -12.36
CA GLU A 62 5.25 -19.10 -11.58
C GLU A 62 6.22 -18.45 -10.57
N TYR A 63 6.93 -17.42 -10.98
CA TYR A 63 7.84 -16.69 -10.10
C TYR A 63 7.11 -16.12 -8.88
N VAL A 64 6.00 -15.40 -9.12
CA VAL A 64 5.22 -14.78 -8.05
C VAL A 64 4.56 -15.84 -7.18
N GLU A 65 3.95 -16.87 -7.77
CA GLU A 65 3.31 -17.97 -7.02
C GLU A 65 4.31 -18.67 -6.08
N LYS A 66 5.54 -18.91 -6.55
CA LYS A 66 6.60 -19.54 -5.76
C LYS A 66 7.06 -18.65 -4.60
N ILE A 67 7.40 -17.39 -4.87
CA ILE A 67 8.02 -16.50 -3.87
C ILE A 67 7.01 -16.00 -2.84
N CYS A 68 5.74 -15.87 -3.21
CA CYS A 68 4.67 -15.38 -2.35
C CYS A 68 3.93 -16.50 -1.59
N SER A 69 4.47 -17.71 -1.56
CA SER A 69 3.92 -18.85 -0.80
C SER A 69 4.14 -18.72 0.72
N LEU A 70 3.60 -17.64 1.31
CA LEU A 70 3.72 -17.29 2.71
C LEU A 70 2.36 -17.41 3.40
N ALA A 71 2.00 -18.61 3.83
CA ALA A 71 0.66 -18.94 4.35
C ALA A 71 0.15 -17.95 5.43
N HIS A 72 1.01 -17.51 6.35
CA HIS A 72 0.64 -16.56 7.41
C HIS A 72 0.31 -15.13 6.93
N HIS A 73 0.80 -14.71 5.76
CA HIS A 73 0.71 -13.33 5.27
C HIS A 73 -0.32 -13.18 4.15
N ARG A 74 -0.53 -14.22 3.35
CA ARG A 74 -1.52 -14.22 2.26
C ARG A 74 -2.96 -14.44 2.74
N ASP A 75 -3.15 -14.90 3.99
CA ASP A 75 -4.45 -15.30 4.52
C ASP A 75 -5.11 -16.35 3.61
N SER A 76 -6.32 -16.10 3.12
CA SER A 76 -7.03 -16.98 2.18
C SER A 76 -6.67 -16.78 0.70
N ARG A 77 -5.87 -15.76 0.36
CA ARG A 77 -5.50 -15.44 -1.04
C ARG A 77 -4.55 -16.47 -1.61
N LYS A 78 -4.62 -16.70 -2.93
CA LYS A 78 -3.56 -17.44 -3.65
C LYS A 78 -2.24 -16.64 -3.61
N ALA A 79 -1.10 -17.30 -3.82
CA ALA A 79 0.19 -16.63 -3.68
C ALA A 79 0.37 -15.55 -4.76
N TYR A 80 0.01 -15.81 -6.03
CA TYR A 80 0.05 -14.79 -7.09
C TYR A 80 -0.89 -13.62 -6.81
N GLU A 81 -2.08 -13.87 -6.25
CA GLU A 81 -3.05 -12.85 -5.86
C GLU A 81 -2.50 -11.93 -4.76
N TYR A 82 -1.84 -12.50 -3.78
CA TYR A 82 -1.12 -11.75 -2.76
C TYR A 82 0.04 -10.94 -3.36
N GLY A 83 0.78 -11.52 -4.30
CA GLY A 83 1.84 -10.81 -5.02
C GLY A 83 1.32 -9.61 -5.81
N ILE A 84 0.16 -9.73 -6.46
CA ILE A 84 -0.49 -8.59 -7.13
C ILE A 84 -0.87 -7.53 -6.11
N ASP A 85 -1.49 -7.89 -4.96
CA ASP A 85 -1.83 -6.90 -3.91
C ASP A 85 -0.59 -6.12 -3.44
N LEU A 86 0.56 -6.79 -3.29
CA LEU A 86 1.83 -6.13 -2.92
C LEU A 86 2.31 -5.17 -4.00
N ILE A 87 2.31 -5.59 -5.27
CA ILE A 87 2.72 -4.73 -6.39
C ILE A 87 1.83 -3.49 -6.48
N LEU A 88 0.51 -3.64 -6.34
CA LEU A 88 -0.41 -2.51 -6.36
C LEU A 88 -0.17 -1.55 -5.19
N GLY A 89 0.15 -2.07 -3.99
CA GLY A 89 0.56 -1.26 -2.85
C GLY A 89 1.81 -0.44 -3.15
N TRP A 90 2.86 -1.09 -3.68
CA TRP A 90 4.11 -0.42 -4.05
C TRP A 90 3.92 0.70 -5.08
N LEU A 91 3.10 0.46 -6.11
CA LEU A 91 2.83 1.48 -7.13
C LEU A 91 2.07 2.69 -6.56
N ILE A 92 1.16 2.48 -5.60
CA ILE A 92 0.50 3.57 -4.89
C ILE A 92 1.50 4.33 -4.00
N GLU A 93 2.35 3.63 -3.25
CA GLU A 93 3.40 4.27 -2.45
C GLU A 93 4.36 5.11 -3.31
N ASP A 94 4.77 4.59 -4.48
CA ASP A 94 5.62 5.31 -5.42
C ASP A 94 4.91 6.55 -5.98
N ALA A 95 3.59 6.48 -6.23
CA ALA A 95 2.80 7.64 -6.65
C ALA A 95 2.75 8.72 -5.55
N VAL A 96 2.55 8.31 -4.29
CA VAL A 96 2.57 9.24 -3.14
C VAL A 96 3.94 9.89 -2.99
N LEU A 97 5.03 9.12 -3.15
CA LEU A 97 6.38 9.65 -3.10
C LEU A 97 6.63 10.71 -4.19
N ILE A 98 6.26 10.41 -5.44
CA ILE A 98 6.39 11.35 -6.56
C ILE A 98 5.59 12.63 -6.30
N PHE A 99 4.34 12.50 -5.85
CA PHE A 99 3.50 13.65 -5.52
C PHE A 99 4.14 14.57 -4.47
N LEU A 100 4.77 13.99 -3.43
CA LEU A 100 5.50 14.75 -2.42
C LEU A 100 6.72 15.45 -3.00
N GLU A 101 7.53 14.75 -3.79
CA GLU A 101 8.74 15.26 -4.43
C GLU A 101 8.45 16.40 -5.41
N ASP A 102 7.43 16.23 -6.27
CA ASP A 102 6.98 17.25 -7.23
C ASP A 102 6.41 18.49 -6.54
N SER A 103 5.90 18.33 -5.33
CA SER A 103 5.46 19.44 -4.46
C SER A 103 6.60 20.08 -3.64
N GLY A 104 7.85 19.69 -3.91
CA GLY A 104 9.04 20.25 -3.26
C GLY A 104 9.34 19.70 -1.87
N LYS A 105 8.65 18.64 -1.41
CA LYS A 105 8.96 17.95 -0.16
C LYS A 105 10.10 16.96 -0.41
N LYS A 106 11.03 16.86 0.55
CA LYS A 106 12.03 15.78 0.53
C LYS A 106 11.43 14.56 1.19
N ALA A 107 11.28 13.47 0.45
CA ALA A 107 10.75 12.21 0.98
C ALA A 107 11.58 11.03 0.45
N ILE A 108 11.62 9.93 1.20
CA ILE A 108 12.26 8.69 0.78
C ILE A 108 11.43 7.49 1.22
N LEU A 109 11.50 6.40 0.44
CA LEU A 109 10.99 5.11 0.90
C LEU A 109 11.80 4.59 2.09
N SER A 110 11.07 4.01 3.03
CA SER A 110 11.53 3.43 4.29
C SER A 110 11.21 1.93 4.30
N GLY A 111 11.76 1.18 5.25
CA GLY A 111 11.53 -0.26 5.33
C GLY A 111 12.39 -1.11 4.40
N GLN A 112 12.15 -2.43 4.45
CA GLN A 112 12.90 -3.42 3.67
C GLN A 112 12.32 -3.61 2.26
N ASP A 113 11.05 -3.28 2.11
CA ASP A 113 10.24 -3.28 0.90
C ASP A 113 10.42 -2.03 0.04
N ARG A 114 11.18 -1.04 0.50
CA ARG A 114 11.63 0.11 -0.31
C ARG A 114 12.28 -0.27 -1.63
N TYR A 115 12.82 -1.48 -1.73
CA TYR A 115 13.43 -2.00 -2.95
C TYR A 115 12.44 -2.73 -3.85
N ARG A 116 11.14 -2.72 -3.55
CA ARG A 116 10.07 -3.42 -4.27
C ARG A 116 10.41 -4.88 -4.53
N LYS A 117 10.70 -5.61 -3.44
CA LYS A 117 11.10 -7.02 -3.45
C LYS A 117 10.10 -7.82 -2.63
N PHE A 118 9.72 -8.99 -3.11
CA PHE A 118 8.94 -9.94 -2.30
C PHE A 118 9.80 -10.42 -1.13
N LEU A 119 9.41 -10.02 0.08
CA LEU A 119 10.15 -10.32 1.30
C LEU A 119 9.72 -11.68 1.86
N SER A 120 10.67 -12.42 2.43
CA SER A 120 10.33 -13.58 3.25
C SER A 120 9.71 -13.12 4.57
N ALA A 121 8.91 -13.99 5.21
CA ALA A 121 8.23 -13.70 6.48
C ALA A 121 9.13 -13.06 7.56
N ARG A 122 10.41 -13.44 7.63
CA ARG A 122 11.37 -12.92 8.62
C ARG A 122 11.87 -11.50 8.32
N LYS A 123 11.71 -11.03 7.08
CA LYS A 123 12.17 -9.72 6.60
C LYS A 123 11.03 -8.71 6.47
N ILE A 124 9.77 -9.15 6.60
CA ILE A 124 8.62 -8.25 6.60
C ILE A 124 8.72 -7.33 7.82
N SER A 125 8.98 -6.07 7.52
CA SER A 125 9.07 -5.00 8.49
C SER A 125 7.68 -4.43 8.75
N THR A 126 7.56 -3.71 9.84
CA THR A 126 6.38 -2.90 10.20
C THR A 126 6.79 -1.43 10.30
N GLN A 127 7.87 -1.06 9.62
CA GLN A 127 8.29 0.32 9.51
C GLN A 127 7.32 1.03 8.57
N PRO A 128 6.98 2.30 8.85
CA PRO A 128 6.22 3.10 7.90
C PRO A 128 6.94 3.19 6.55
N ASP A 129 6.15 3.28 5.48
CA ASP A 129 6.61 3.15 4.10
C ASP A 129 7.43 4.35 3.62
N ILE A 130 7.13 5.56 4.11
CA ILE A 130 7.74 6.81 3.64
C ILE A 130 8.26 7.63 4.83
N CYS A 131 9.41 8.27 4.65
CA CYS A 131 10.00 9.23 5.58
C CYS A 131 10.05 10.60 4.91
N ILE A 132 9.26 11.56 5.40
CA ILE A 132 9.23 12.95 4.96
C ILE A 132 10.22 13.75 5.81
N GLN A 133 11.21 14.37 5.16
CA GLN A 133 12.24 15.16 5.81
C GLN A 133 11.79 16.62 5.93
N LEU A 134 11.54 17.06 7.17
CA LEU A 134 11.23 18.46 7.48
C LEU A 134 12.37 19.09 8.28
N SER A 135 12.45 20.42 8.26
CA SER A 135 13.41 21.18 9.08
C SER A 135 13.15 20.99 10.58
N SER A 136 11.90 20.76 10.98
CA SER A 136 11.46 20.49 12.35
C SER A 136 11.67 19.03 12.79
N GLY A 137 12.13 18.16 11.89
CA GLY A 137 12.33 16.73 12.12
C GLY A 137 11.58 15.85 11.13
N ASN A 138 11.99 14.59 11.04
CA ASN A 138 11.38 13.66 10.10
C ASN A 138 9.97 13.23 10.54
N ARG A 139 9.05 13.16 9.59
CA ARG A 139 7.71 12.59 9.77
C ARG A 139 7.64 11.26 9.04
N MET A 140 7.17 10.22 9.74
CA MET A 140 6.94 8.92 9.14
C MET A 140 5.52 8.86 8.58
N LEU A 141 5.36 8.31 7.39
CA LEU A 141 4.09 8.15 6.69
C LEU A 141 3.89 6.67 6.36
N GLU A 142 2.72 6.15 6.70
CA GLU A 142 2.26 4.81 6.38
C GLU A 142 1.13 4.91 5.35
N VAL A 143 1.26 4.20 4.24
CA VAL A 143 0.28 4.14 3.16
C VAL A 143 -0.56 2.87 3.35
N PHE A 144 -1.84 3.05 3.59
CA PHE A 144 -2.76 1.97 3.87
C PHE A 144 -3.86 1.96 2.81
N SER A 145 -4.08 0.81 2.16
CA SER A 145 -5.03 0.71 1.03
C SER A 145 -6.22 -0.21 1.31
N ASP A 146 -7.42 0.26 0.98
CA ASP A 146 -8.66 -0.53 1.01
C ASP A 146 -9.08 -1.00 -0.39
N TRP A 147 -8.69 -2.22 -0.71
CA TRP A 147 -8.98 -2.86 -2.00
C TRP A 147 -10.40 -3.41 -2.14
N LYS A 148 -11.22 -3.37 -1.07
CA LYS A 148 -12.55 -4.00 -1.04
C LYS A 148 -13.68 -3.00 -0.77
N GLY A 149 -13.35 -1.74 -0.49
CA GLY A 149 -14.33 -0.72 -0.09
C GLY A 149 -14.90 -1.00 1.31
N THR A 150 -14.18 -1.74 2.15
CA THR A 150 -14.54 -2.01 3.54
C THR A 150 -14.79 -0.72 4.32
N TRP A 151 -13.96 0.31 4.15
CA TRP A 151 -14.10 1.55 4.92
C TRP A 151 -15.42 2.25 4.63
N ARG A 152 -15.76 2.40 3.34
CA ARG A 152 -17.03 2.99 2.93
C ARG A 152 -18.21 2.11 3.31
N ASN A 153 -18.15 0.81 3.00
CA ASN A 153 -19.32 -0.07 3.10
C ASN A 153 -19.57 -0.58 4.51
N GLN A 154 -18.51 -0.81 5.29
CA GLN A 154 -18.55 -1.47 6.60
C GLN A 154 -18.08 -0.55 7.75
N ASN A 155 -17.69 0.69 7.46
CA ASN A 155 -17.36 1.73 8.43
C ASN A 155 -16.25 1.35 9.44
N HIS A 156 -15.32 0.49 9.05
CA HIS A 156 -14.17 0.18 9.88
C HIS A 156 -12.88 0.06 9.10
N ALA A 157 -11.76 0.37 9.76
CA ALA A 157 -10.41 0.20 9.24
C ALA A 157 -9.58 -0.64 10.22
N ASP A 158 -9.04 -1.75 9.72
CA ASP A 158 -8.35 -2.75 10.54
C ASP A 158 -6.83 -2.72 10.31
N LEU A 159 -6.08 -2.45 11.37
CA LEU A 159 -4.63 -2.63 11.42
C LEU A 159 -4.28 -3.96 12.07
N ARG A 160 -3.44 -4.75 11.38
CA ARG A 160 -3.05 -6.09 11.82
C ARG A 160 -2.00 -6.07 12.93
N ASP A 161 -2.03 -7.10 13.76
CA ASP A 161 -1.01 -7.41 14.75
C ASP A 161 -0.64 -6.15 15.58
N ASN A 162 0.66 -5.88 15.75
CA ASN A 162 1.17 -4.71 16.48
C ASN A 162 1.37 -3.47 15.60
N LYS A 163 0.77 -3.40 14.40
CA LYS A 163 1.04 -2.31 13.45
C LYS A 163 0.69 -0.95 14.04
N TYR A 164 -0.50 -0.82 14.64
CA TYR A 164 -0.91 0.42 15.30
C TYR A 164 0.07 0.88 16.40
N ASN A 165 0.48 -0.03 17.29
CA ASN A 165 1.43 0.30 18.37
C ASN A 165 2.75 0.85 17.82
N LYS A 166 3.23 0.32 16.70
CA LYS A 166 4.46 0.79 16.06
C LYS A 166 4.28 2.12 15.34
N LEU A 167 3.15 2.34 14.69
CA LEU A 167 2.81 3.65 14.12
C LEU A 167 2.75 4.72 15.23
N LYS A 168 2.18 4.38 16.39
CA LYS A 168 2.15 5.24 17.58
C LYS A 168 3.55 5.56 18.11
N GLU A 169 4.40 4.54 18.28
CA GLU A 169 5.81 4.73 18.68
C GLU A 169 6.56 5.66 17.73
N LYS A 170 6.34 5.50 16.42
CA LYS A 170 6.98 6.32 15.38
C LYS A 170 6.31 7.68 15.15
N LYS A 171 5.23 8.00 15.88
CA LYS A 171 4.43 9.22 15.68
C LYS A 171 4.07 9.40 14.19
N ALA A 172 3.71 8.29 13.56
CA ALA A 172 3.49 8.21 12.12
C ALA A 172 2.14 8.81 11.74
N ILE A 173 2.05 9.21 10.48
CA ILE A 173 0.82 9.62 9.84
C ILE A 173 0.33 8.42 9.04
N LEU A 174 -0.96 8.11 9.18
CA LEU A 174 -1.62 7.07 8.41
C LEU A 174 -2.39 7.73 7.25
N LEU A 175 -1.90 7.51 6.04
CA LEU A 175 -2.59 7.87 4.81
C LEU A 175 -3.41 6.68 4.32
N GLY A 176 -4.72 6.77 4.49
CA GLY A 176 -5.65 5.80 3.95
C GLY A 176 -6.02 6.15 2.52
N ILE A 177 -5.93 5.19 1.60
CA ILE A 177 -6.38 5.31 0.21
C ILE A 177 -7.40 4.20 -0.06
N ALA A 178 -8.58 4.54 -0.57
CA ALA A 178 -9.62 3.62 -1.00
C ALA A 178 -9.77 3.69 -2.53
N PRO A 179 -8.97 2.91 -3.30
CA PRO A 179 -8.88 3.07 -4.74
C PRO A 179 -10.22 2.88 -5.47
N LEU A 180 -11.08 1.99 -4.97
CA LEU A 180 -12.40 1.72 -5.56
C LEU A 180 -13.32 2.94 -5.56
N SER A 181 -13.34 3.69 -4.45
CA SER A 181 -14.19 4.88 -4.33
C SER A 181 -13.49 6.17 -4.75
N GLY A 182 -12.15 6.17 -4.88
CA GLY A 182 -11.39 7.40 -5.14
C GLY A 182 -11.35 8.33 -3.93
N GLU A 183 -11.39 7.75 -2.74
CA GLU A 183 -11.41 8.47 -1.47
C GLU A 183 -10.18 8.11 -0.65
N GLY A 184 -9.95 8.87 0.41
CA GLY A 184 -8.92 8.58 1.39
C GLY A 184 -9.19 9.24 2.72
N PHE A 185 -8.25 9.10 3.64
CA PHE A 185 -8.21 9.81 4.91
C PHE A 185 -6.76 10.05 5.32
N LEU A 186 -6.56 10.95 6.28
CA LEU A 186 -5.25 11.24 6.85
C LEU A 186 -5.41 11.34 8.36
N ILE A 187 -4.71 10.47 9.10
CA ILE A 187 -4.77 10.45 10.57
C ILE A 187 -3.35 10.60 11.12
N ASP A 188 -3.13 11.61 11.95
CA ASP A 188 -1.90 11.73 12.73
C ASP A 188 -2.01 10.85 13.99
N ILE A 189 -1.37 9.68 13.96
CA ILE A 189 -1.43 8.70 15.06
C ILE A 189 -0.81 9.27 16.35
N SER A 190 0.04 10.31 16.26
CA SER A 190 0.61 10.95 17.46
C SER A 190 -0.39 11.80 18.23
N GLN A 191 -1.47 12.24 17.58
CA GLN A 191 -2.57 13.01 18.16
C GLN A 191 -3.83 12.15 18.36
N ASP A 192 -3.79 10.90 17.92
CA ASP A 192 -4.90 9.96 18.04
C ASP A 192 -4.75 9.09 19.30
N ASP A 193 -5.50 9.45 20.33
CA ASP A 193 -5.47 8.71 21.59
C ASP A 193 -6.52 7.60 21.68
N LYS A 194 -7.52 7.54 20.77
CA LYS A 194 -8.70 6.67 20.97
C LYS A 194 -9.37 6.09 19.72
N SER A 195 -8.94 6.44 18.50
CA SER A 195 -9.72 6.06 17.32
C SER A 195 -9.54 4.60 16.95
N PHE A 196 -8.40 3.99 17.30
CA PHE A 196 -8.13 2.56 17.12
C PHE A 196 -8.25 1.78 18.44
N VAL A 197 -9.15 0.79 18.46
CA VAL A 197 -9.40 -0.08 19.62
C VAL A 197 -8.92 -1.50 19.33
N GLU A 198 -8.22 -2.11 20.29
CA GLU A 198 -7.78 -3.50 20.17
C GLU A 198 -8.99 -4.46 20.17
N ASN A 199 -9.06 -5.35 19.19
CA ASN A 199 -10.11 -6.35 19.07
C ASN A 199 -9.65 -7.57 18.26
N PHE A 200 -10.46 -8.63 18.26
CA PHE A 200 -10.27 -9.75 17.35
C PHE A 200 -10.84 -9.41 15.97
N ILE A 201 -10.02 -9.47 14.93
CA ILE A 201 -10.41 -9.17 13.55
C ILE A 201 -10.71 -10.49 12.81
N PRO A 202 -11.99 -10.79 12.50
CA PRO A 202 -12.37 -12.08 11.91
C PRO A 202 -11.73 -12.34 10.55
N ALA A 203 -11.51 -11.28 9.75
CA ALA A 203 -10.89 -11.38 8.43
C ALA A 203 -9.46 -11.93 8.47
N TYR A 204 -8.73 -11.68 9.57
CA TYR A 204 -7.35 -12.13 9.76
C TYR A 204 -7.23 -13.29 10.75
N ARG A 205 -8.32 -13.58 11.49
CA ARG A 205 -8.38 -14.57 12.57
C ARG A 205 -7.33 -14.32 13.66
N LYS A 206 -7.11 -13.05 14.01
CA LYS A 206 -6.08 -12.58 14.95
C LYS A 206 -6.51 -11.32 15.69
N MET A 207 -5.81 -11.00 16.77
CA MET A 207 -5.90 -9.69 17.41
C MET A 207 -5.28 -8.60 16.51
N GLY A 208 -5.85 -7.41 16.58
CA GLY A 208 -5.32 -6.20 15.96
C GLY A 208 -6.09 -4.98 16.45
N PHE A 209 -6.06 -3.90 15.68
CA PHE A 209 -6.62 -2.62 16.08
C PHE A 209 -7.61 -2.11 15.04
N THR A 210 -8.80 -1.74 15.46
CA THR A 210 -9.89 -1.31 14.57
C THR A 210 -10.32 0.11 14.86
N HIS A 211 -10.43 0.93 13.81
CA HIS A 211 -11.13 2.21 13.86
C HIS A 211 -12.57 2.04 13.37
N ASN A 212 -13.55 2.10 14.28
CA ASN A 212 -14.96 1.74 14.04
C ASN A 212 -15.84 2.86 13.42
N ALA A 213 -15.24 3.96 12.99
CA ALA A 213 -15.94 5.13 12.47
C ALA A 213 -15.22 5.74 11.26
N ILE A 214 -14.41 4.96 10.55
CA ILE A 214 -13.52 5.49 9.51
C ILE A 214 -14.27 6.19 8.37
N ARG A 215 -15.56 5.89 8.16
CA ARG A 215 -16.36 6.52 7.10
C ARG A 215 -16.47 8.04 7.29
N SER A 216 -16.46 8.56 8.51
CA SER A 216 -16.50 10.02 8.75
C SER A 216 -15.22 10.72 8.31
N GLU A 217 -14.11 9.99 8.25
CA GLU A 217 -12.80 10.51 7.85
C GLU A 217 -12.59 10.50 6.33
N LEU A 218 -13.44 9.76 5.60
CA LEU A 218 -13.33 9.62 4.14
C LEU A 218 -13.67 10.93 3.43
N ARG A 219 -12.71 11.39 2.63
CA ARG A 219 -12.84 12.54 1.74
C ARG A 219 -12.32 12.18 0.35
N SER A 220 -12.58 13.02 -0.65
CA SER A 220 -12.04 12.80 -1.98
C SER A 220 -10.51 12.77 -1.93
N LEU A 221 -9.90 11.85 -2.70
CA LEU A 221 -8.47 11.59 -2.58
C LEU A 221 -7.61 12.83 -2.89
N ASP A 222 -8.03 13.68 -3.82
CA ASP A 222 -7.37 14.95 -4.15
C ASP A 222 -7.28 15.90 -2.93
N LEU A 223 -8.35 16.02 -2.13
CA LEU A 223 -8.34 16.83 -0.92
C LEU A 223 -7.40 16.25 0.14
N VAL A 224 -7.40 14.93 0.29
CA VAL A 224 -6.53 14.22 1.24
C VAL A 224 -5.06 14.40 0.87
N MET A 225 -4.72 14.32 -0.43
CA MET A 225 -3.36 14.54 -0.91
C MET A 225 -2.93 16.01 -0.74
N ASN A 226 -3.83 16.98 -0.93
CA ASN A 226 -3.53 18.38 -0.65
C ASN A 226 -3.26 18.64 0.85
N ASP A 227 -4.03 18.02 1.74
CA ASP A 227 -3.79 18.11 3.19
C ASP A 227 -2.44 17.49 3.59
N LEU A 228 -2.02 16.42 2.91
CA LEU A 228 -0.71 15.81 3.14
C LEU A 228 0.45 16.79 2.90
N LEU A 229 0.29 17.76 1.99
CA LEU A 229 1.30 18.81 1.76
C LEU A 229 1.40 19.82 2.91
N SER A 230 0.38 19.91 3.75
CA SER A 230 0.34 20.82 4.90
C SER A 230 1.01 20.25 6.15
N ILE A 231 1.50 19.01 6.09
CA ILE A 231 2.33 18.35 7.11
C ILE A 231 3.77 18.84 7.03
#